data_AF-A0A445EFR6-F1
#
_entry.id   AF-A0A445EFR6-F1
#
_cell.length_a   1.000
_cell.length_b   1.000
_cell.length_c   1.000
_cell.angle_alpha   90.00
_cell.angle_beta   90.00
_cell.angle_gamma   90.00
#
_symmetry.space_group_name_H-M   'P 1'
#
loop_
_entity.id
_entity.type
_entity.pdbx_description
1 polymer ?
#
loop_
_entity_poly.entity_id
_entity_poly.type
_entity_poly.pdbx_seq_one_letter_code
_entity_poly.pdbx_strand_id
1 'polypeptide(L)'
;MNNSWVKGTYDLRENWVTAYLRGTFCAGYRTTSRCEGINAFIKGFLKSTNSLLELVHSLDRVVKDYRNNEVTVQFYSSYYTPVLTTGLDRIELFASKTYTRAVFKEVRKQIKGVGSLLFLGKDSISTTSVYKFSSIGNRRRIREVLYDPTEPKIECDCMLWNSEGIPCCHIFCVMKYEGLNQIPPGLILRRWCIDAKEWTASSTEGTAGHGSRLLRYSALCSAMSVVAKLASDDAATFT
;
A
#
# COMPACT_ATOMS: atom_id res chain seq x y z
N MET A 1 24.48 -30.88 -13.88
CA MET A 1 23.39 -29.95 -13.51
C MET A 1 23.04 -30.15 -12.03
N ASN A 2 23.86 -29.65 -11.10
CA ASN A 2 23.56 -29.75 -9.66
C ASN A 2 24.07 -28.51 -8.94
N ASN A 3 23.52 -27.35 -9.31
CA ASN A 3 23.82 -26.10 -8.62
C ASN A 3 22.77 -25.89 -7.52
N SER A 4 23.19 -26.02 -6.27
CA SER A 4 22.35 -25.88 -5.08
C SER A 4 21.68 -24.52 -4.99
N TRP A 5 22.33 -23.45 -5.47
CA TRP A 5 21.76 -22.11 -5.52
C TRP A 5 20.60 -22.02 -6.51
N VAL A 6 20.74 -22.62 -7.70
CA VAL A 6 19.65 -22.65 -8.71
C VAL A 6 18.45 -23.44 -8.17
N LYS A 7 18.72 -24.58 -7.52
CA LYS A 7 17.67 -25.41 -6.93
C LYS A 7 16.94 -24.67 -5.80
N GLY A 8 17.67 -24.08 -4.85
CA GLY A 8 17.09 -23.29 -3.77
C GLY A 8 16.31 -22.05 -4.25
N THR A 9 16.79 -21.39 -5.30
CA THR A 9 16.08 -20.24 -5.89
C THR A 9 14.78 -20.67 -6.59
N TYR A 10 14.81 -21.81 -7.27
CA TYR A 10 13.62 -22.41 -7.90
C TYR A 10 12.60 -22.91 -6.86
N ASP A 11 13.05 -23.46 -5.75
CA ASP A 11 12.19 -23.89 -4.65
C ASP A 11 11.46 -22.69 -4.01
N LEU A 12 12.10 -21.53 -3.96
CA LEU A 12 11.52 -20.27 -3.45
C LEU A 12 10.69 -19.48 -4.48
N ARG A 13 10.43 -20.04 -5.68
CA ARG A 13 9.74 -19.34 -6.78
C ARG A 13 8.40 -18.73 -6.42
N GLU A 14 7.66 -19.33 -5.50
CA GLU A 14 6.36 -18.86 -5.05
C GLU A 14 6.43 -17.48 -4.37
N ASN A 15 7.60 -17.12 -3.81
CA ASN A 15 7.82 -15.85 -3.11
C ASN A 15 8.15 -14.67 -4.04
N TRP A 16 8.49 -14.92 -5.31
CA TRP A 16 8.97 -13.87 -6.22
C TRP A 16 8.38 -13.92 -7.63
N VAL A 17 7.84 -15.06 -8.08
CA VAL A 17 7.20 -15.19 -9.39
C VAL A 17 5.80 -14.58 -9.36
N THR A 18 5.56 -13.60 -10.23
CA THR A 18 4.30 -12.83 -10.32
C THR A 18 3.04 -13.69 -10.44
N ALA A 19 3.12 -14.86 -11.10
CA ALA A 19 1.98 -15.77 -11.25
C ALA A 19 1.48 -16.31 -9.90
N TYR A 20 2.39 -16.58 -8.95
CA TYR A 20 2.07 -17.10 -7.62
C TYR A 20 1.69 -15.99 -6.63
N LEU A 21 2.12 -14.75 -6.89
CA LEU A 21 1.76 -13.59 -6.08
C LEU A 21 0.33 -13.07 -6.36
N ARG A 22 -0.33 -13.56 -7.41
CA ARG A 22 -1.69 -13.12 -7.76
C ARG A 22 -2.67 -13.52 -6.66
N GLY A 23 -3.38 -12.54 -6.10
CA GLY A 23 -4.31 -12.75 -4.98
C GLY A 23 -3.64 -12.72 -3.60
N THR A 24 -2.31 -12.68 -3.54
CA THR A 24 -1.58 -12.43 -2.30
C THR A 24 -1.48 -10.92 -2.07
N PHE A 25 -1.76 -10.49 -0.85
CA PHE A 25 -1.66 -9.08 -0.50
C PHE A 25 -0.20 -8.62 -0.50
N CYS A 26 0.15 -7.77 -1.46
CA CYS A 26 1.50 -7.22 -1.63
C CYS A 26 1.55 -5.69 -1.53
N ALA A 27 0.39 -5.01 -1.54
CA ALA A 27 0.31 -3.55 -1.44
C ALA A 27 1.22 -2.81 -2.46
N GLY A 28 1.36 -3.37 -3.67
CA GLY A 28 2.17 -2.81 -4.74
C GLY A 28 3.67 -3.03 -4.58
N TYR A 29 4.11 -3.64 -3.48
CA TYR A 29 5.51 -3.92 -3.24
C TYR A 29 5.96 -5.18 -3.99
N ARG A 30 6.96 -4.99 -4.84
CA ARG A 30 7.80 -6.09 -5.37
C ARG A 30 8.97 -6.32 -4.42
N THR A 31 9.54 -7.51 -4.45
CA THR A 31 10.54 -8.04 -3.48
C THR A 31 11.70 -7.09 -3.14
N THR A 32 12.09 -6.18 -4.04
CA THR A 32 13.21 -5.23 -3.81
C THR A 32 12.81 -3.74 -3.81
N SER A 33 11.57 -3.38 -4.15
CA SER A 33 11.14 -1.98 -4.37
C SER A 33 11.36 -1.07 -3.15
N ARG A 34 11.18 -1.60 -1.93
CA ARG A 34 11.39 -0.83 -0.69
C ARG A 34 12.85 -0.44 -0.49
N CYS A 35 13.77 -1.39 -0.64
CA CYS A 35 15.20 -1.13 -0.47
C CYS A 35 15.74 -0.25 -1.60
N GLU A 36 15.27 -0.45 -2.83
CA GLU A 36 15.64 0.39 -3.97
C GLU A 36 15.22 1.85 -3.77
N GLY A 37 13.98 2.09 -3.33
CA GLY A 37 13.48 3.45 -3.06
C GLY A 37 14.24 4.15 -1.93
N ILE A 38 14.48 3.44 -0.82
CA ILE A 38 15.27 3.96 0.31
C ILE A 38 16.71 4.25 -0.14
N ASN A 39 17.34 3.33 -0.87
CA ASN A 39 18.70 3.52 -1.37
C ASN A 39 18.78 4.69 -2.34
N ALA A 40 17.82 4.85 -3.24
CA ALA A 40 17.76 5.97 -4.18
C ALA A 40 17.62 7.31 -3.46
N PHE A 41 16.76 7.37 -2.43
CA PHE A 41 16.59 8.56 -1.61
C PHE A 41 17.87 8.90 -0.83
N ILE A 42 18.44 7.91 -0.13
CA ILE A 42 19.66 8.09 0.66
C ILE A 42 20.84 8.53 -0.23
N LYS A 43 20.98 7.97 -1.44
CA LYS A 43 22.04 8.36 -2.39
C LYS A 43 22.04 9.86 -2.70
N GLY A 44 20.91 10.55 -2.64
CA GLY A 44 20.84 12.00 -2.83
C GLY A 44 21.57 12.81 -1.73
N PHE A 45 21.80 12.20 -0.57
CA PHE A 45 22.44 12.81 0.59
C PHE A 45 23.87 12.29 0.84
N LEU A 46 24.30 11.25 0.10
CA LEU A 46 25.61 10.65 0.28
C LEU A 46 26.58 11.08 -0.82
N LYS A 47 27.82 11.36 -0.43
CA LYS A 47 28.96 11.44 -1.35
C LYS A 47 29.93 10.32 -0.99
N SER A 48 30.61 9.78 -2.00
CA SER A 48 31.64 8.74 -1.81
C SER A 48 32.82 9.21 -0.96
N THR A 49 32.98 10.52 -0.78
CA THR A 49 34.04 11.16 -0.01
C THR A 49 33.63 11.52 1.42
N ASN A 50 32.39 11.23 1.84
CA ASN A 50 31.93 11.58 3.18
C ASN A 50 32.69 10.78 4.24
N SER A 51 33.16 11.48 5.28
CA SER A 51 33.63 10.87 6.53
C SER A 51 32.49 10.19 7.27
N LEU A 52 32.82 9.34 8.25
CA LEU A 52 31.81 8.66 9.08
C LEU A 52 30.91 9.64 9.84
N LEU A 53 31.47 10.75 10.32
CA LEU A 53 30.71 11.80 11.01
C LEU A 53 29.73 12.50 10.04
N GLU A 54 30.19 12.85 8.85
CA GLU A 54 29.34 13.45 7.80
C GLU A 54 28.24 12.49 7.35
N LEU A 55 28.52 11.19 7.30
CA LEU A 55 27.52 10.15 7.04
C LEU A 55 26.41 10.17 8.10
N VAL A 56 26.77 10.18 9.40
CA VAL A 56 25.78 10.22 10.49
C VAL A 56 24.91 11.47 10.41
N HIS A 57 25.51 12.64 10.18
CA HIS A 57 24.73 13.87 9.98
C HIS A 57 23.83 13.84 8.74
N SER A 58 24.30 13.23 7.66
CA SER A 58 23.51 13.06 6.43
C SER A 58 22.31 12.15 6.67
N LEU A 59 22.49 11.06 7.43
CA LEU A 59 21.40 10.17 7.83
C LEU A 59 20.40 10.84 8.77
N ASP A 60 20.83 11.67 9.71
CA ASP A 60 19.94 12.46 10.56
C ASP A 60 19.08 13.44 9.73
N ARG A 61 19.69 14.09 8.73
CA ARG A 61 18.97 14.93 7.77
C ARG A 61 17.92 14.13 6.97
N VAL A 62 18.28 12.95 6.48
CA VAL A 62 17.34 12.03 5.79
C VAL A 62 16.14 11.72 6.68
N VAL A 63 16.35 11.39 7.95
CA VAL A 63 15.25 11.09 8.90
C VAL A 63 14.37 12.32 9.13
N LYS A 64 14.96 13.50 9.31
CA LYS A 64 14.22 14.76 9.46
C LYS A 64 13.37 15.08 8.23
N ASP A 65 13.91 14.88 7.03
CA ASP A 65 13.20 15.14 5.78
C ASP A 65 12.02 14.17 5.60
N TYR A 66 12.20 12.88 5.92
CA TYR A 66 11.11 11.90 5.93
C TYR A 66 9.96 12.32 6.84
N ARG A 67 10.26 12.73 8.07
CA ARG A 67 9.27 13.20 9.03
C ARG A 67 8.58 14.48 8.54
N ASN A 68 9.33 15.43 7.99
CA ASN A 68 8.79 16.68 7.50
C ASN A 68 7.86 16.47 6.29
N ASN A 69 8.24 15.59 5.36
CA ASN A 69 7.40 15.20 4.24
C ASN A 69 6.11 14.51 4.70
N GLU A 70 6.19 13.65 5.71
CA GLU A 70 5.00 13.00 6.29
C GLU A 70 4.00 14.02 6.86
N VAL A 71 4.49 14.99 7.65
CA VAL A 71 3.68 16.08 8.20
C VAL A 71 3.07 16.92 7.08
N THR A 72 3.86 17.25 6.06
CA THR A 72 3.41 18.02 4.90
C THR A 72 2.30 17.29 4.14
N VAL A 73 2.46 15.99 3.89
CA VAL A 73 1.44 15.15 3.24
C VAL A 73 0.16 15.07 4.08
N GLN A 74 0.29 14.95 5.40
CA GLN A 74 -0.86 14.94 6.32
C GLN A 74 -1.60 16.28 6.27
N PHE A 75 -0.89 17.40 6.34
CA PHE A 75 -1.46 18.74 6.21
C PHE A 75 -2.27 18.87 4.91
N TYR A 76 -1.68 18.54 3.75
CA TYR A 76 -2.42 18.63 2.49
C TYR A 76 -3.60 17.64 2.40
N SER A 77 -3.55 16.50 3.09
CA SER A 77 -4.66 15.55 3.12
C SER A 77 -5.83 16.06 3.97
N SER A 78 -5.55 16.78 5.06
CA SER A 78 -6.56 17.32 5.98
C SER A 78 -7.20 18.62 5.48
N TYR A 79 -6.42 19.49 4.84
CA TYR A 79 -6.86 20.87 4.55
C TYR A 79 -7.25 21.13 3.08
N TYR A 80 -6.91 20.23 2.15
CA TYR A 80 -7.23 20.43 0.74
C TYR A 80 -8.39 19.53 0.31
N THR A 81 -9.52 20.13 -0.06
CA THR A 81 -10.63 19.42 -0.68
C THR A 81 -10.29 19.10 -2.13
N PRO A 82 -10.30 17.82 -2.54
CA PRO A 82 -9.99 17.49 -3.92
C PRO A 82 -11.15 17.89 -4.84
N VAL A 83 -10.80 18.50 -5.97
CA VAL A 83 -11.75 18.72 -7.07
C VAL A 83 -12.17 17.37 -7.63
N LEU A 84 -13.47 17.10 -7.64
CA LEU A 84 -14.05 15.91 -8.26
C LEU A 84 -13.97 16.04 -9.78
N THR A 85 -13.58 14.97 -10.46
CA THR A 85 -13.25 15.04 -11.91
C THR A 85 -13.78 13.85 -12.68
N THR A 86 -14.53 12.96 -12.05
CA THR A 86 -14.98 11.69 -12.64
C THR A 86 -16.50 11.65 -12.72
N GLY A 87 -17.06 10.79 -13.57
CA GLY A 87 -18.51 10.63 -13.67
C GLY A 87 -19.17 9.89 -12.50
N LEU A 88 -18.44 9.61 -11.42
CA LEU A 88 -18.92 8.92 -10.22
C LEU A 88 -18.71 9.79 -8.98
N ASP A 89 -19.20 11.03 -9.02
CA ASP A 89 -18.92 12.09 -8.04
C ASP A 89 -19.17 11.67 -6.58
N ARG A 90 -20.25 10.93 -6.29
CA ARG A 90 -20.58 10.51 -4.93
C ARG A 90 -19.56 9.51 -4.36
N ILE A 91 -19.15 8.54 -5.17
CA ILE A 91 -18.10 7.57 -4.81
C ILE A 91 -16.75 8.27 -4.71
N GLU A 92 -16.44 9.18 -5.64
CA GLU A 92 -15.18 9.93 -5.63
C GLU A 92 -15.09 10.82 -4.37
N LEU A 93 -16.17 11.52 -4.03
CA LEU A 93 -16.27 12.33 -2.82
C LEU A 93 -16.13 11.48 -1.57
N PHE A 94 -16.81 10.33 -1.50
CA PHE A 94 -16.65 9.39 -0.40
C PHE A 94 -15.18 8.96 -0.26
N ALA A 95 -14.57 8.48 -1.35
CA ALA A 95 -13.19 8.03 -1.36
C ALA A 95 -12.21 9.13 -0.92
N SER A 96 -12.47 10.38 -1.27
CA SER A 96 -11.62 11.52 -0.88
C SER A 96 -11.60 11.78 0.63
N LYS A 97 -12.70 11.49 1.31
CA LYS A 97 -12.83 11.67 2.76
C LYS A 97 -12.32 10.47 3.54
N THR A 98 -12.31 9.29 2.91
CA THR A 98 -11.89 8.04 3.56
C THR A 98 -10.39 7.79 3.42
N TYR A 99 -9.83 7.93 2.21
CA TYR A 99 -8.47 7.49 1.90
C TYR A 99 -7.42 8.59 2.07
N THR A 100 -6.20 8.19 2.46
CA THR A 100 -5.04 9.09 2.38
C THR A 100 -4.90 9.65 0.97
N ARG A 101 -4.38 10.89 0.85
CA ARG A 101 -4.25 11.57 -0.45
C ARG A 101 -3.50 10.75 -1.51
N ALA A 102 -2.50 9.96 -1.11
CA ALA A 102 -1.77 9.09 -2.03
C ALA A 102 -2.66 7.95 -2.55
N VAL A 103 -3.38 7.25 -1.65
CA VAL A 103 -4.28 6.16 -2.05
C VAL A 103 -5.48 6.69 -2.84
N PHE A 104 -6.00 7.86 -2.48
CA PHE A 104 -7.10 8.48 -3.22
C PHE A 104 -6.73 8.73 -4.70
N LYS A 105 -5.47 9.07 -5.01
CA LYS A 105 -5.02 9.19 -6.42
C LYS A 105 -5.13 7.86 -7.16
N GLU A 106 -4.76 6.75 -6.53
CA GLU A 106 -4.88 5.40 -7.11
C GLU A 106 -6.34 4.97 -7.25
N VAL A 107 -7.17 5.24 -6.25
CA VAL A 107 -8.63 5.02 -6.32
C VAL A 107 -9.23 5.81 -7.48
N ARG A 108 -8.90 7.10 -7.60
CA ARG A 108 -9.35 7.95 -8.71
C ARG A 108 -8.92 7.41 -10.07
N LYS A 109 -7.72 6.84 -10.19
CA LYS A 109 -7.26 6.17 -11.42
C LYS A 109 -8.16 4.97 -11.77
N GLN A 110 -8.56 4.18 -10.77
CA GLN A 110 -9.50 3.07 -10.97
C GLN A 110 -10.91 3.57 -11.37
N ILE A 111 -11.41 4.64 -10.74
CA ILE A 111 -12.70 5.25 -11.11
C ILE A 111 -12.66 5.77 -12.56
N LYS A 112 -11.60 6.48 -12.96
CA LYS A 112 -11.41 6.92 -14.36
C LYS A 112 -11.38 5.73 -15.34
N GLY A 113 -10.77 4.62 -14.93
CA GLY A 113 -10.69 3.40 -15.71
C GLY A 113 -12.05 2.80 -16.10
N VAL A 114 -13.12 3.11 -15.36
CA VAL A 114 -14.49 2.66 -15.69
C VAL A 114 -14.89 3.08 -17.11
N GLY A 115 -14.46 4.26 -17.57
CA GLY A 115 -14.78 4.76 -18.92
C GLY A 115 -14.16 3.94 -20.06
N SER A 116 -13.18 3.08 -19.76
CA SER A 116 -12.53 2.20 -20.75
C SER A 116 -13.14 0.80 -20.84
N LEU A 117 -14.15 0.50 -20.03
CA LEU A 117 -14.78 -0.81 -19.94
C LEU A 117 -15.96 -0.91 -20.90
N LEU A 118 -16.10 -2.09 -21.50
CA LEU A 118 -17.23 -2.49 -22.32
C LEU A 118 -18.03 -3.53 -21.56
N PHE A 119 -19.31 -3.25 -21.32
CA PHE A 119 -20.23 -4.20 -20.71
C PHE A 119 -20.62 -5.28 -21.72
N LEU A 120 -20.50 -6.54 -21.31
CA LEU A 120 -20.77 -7.70 -22.16
C LEU A 120 -22.05 -8.43 -21.75
N GLY A 121 -22.46 -8.32 -20.49
CA GLY A 121 -23.66 -8.98 -19.99
C GLY A 121 -23.68 -9.07 -18.46
N LYS A 122 -24.86 -9.40 -17.96
CA LYS A 122 -25.15 -9.71 -16.56
C LYS A 122 -25.89 -11.04 -16.51
N ASP A 123 -25.31 -12.00 -15.83
CA ASP A 123 -25.96 -13.26 -15.48
C ASP A 123 -26.35 -13.25 -13.99
N SER A 124 -27.23 -14.16 -13.58
CA SER A 124 -27.61 -14.32 -12.18
C SER A 124 -27.53 -15.79 -11.78
N ILE A 125 -26.89 -16.06 -10.65
CA ILE A 125 -26.80 -17.38 -10.03
C ILE A 125 -27.36 -17.24 -8.61
N SER A 126 -28.57 -17.75 -8.37
CA SER A 126 -29.29 -17.53 -7.11
C SER A 126 -29.43 -16.03 -6.80
N THR A 127 -28.91 -15.54 -5.68
CA THR A 127 -28.88 -14.14 -5.26
C THR A 127 -27.71 -13.35 -5.87
N THR A 128 -26.69 -14.03 -6.39
CA THR A 128 -25.46 -13.39 -6.86
C THR A 128 -25.57 -13.00 -8.33
N SER A 129 -25.31 -11.73 -8.63
CA SER A 129 -25.16 -11.20 -9.98
C SER A 129 -23.71 -11.36 -10.48
N VAL A 130 -23.55 -11.86 -11.70
CA VAL A 130 -22.26 -12.00 -12.38
C VAL A 130 -22.18 -11.01 -13.54
N TYR A 131 -21.36 -9.99 -13.37
CA TYR A 131 -21.12 -8.95 -14.38
C TYR A 131 -19.90 -9.29 -15.24
N LYS A 132 -20.05 -9.19 -16.57
CA LYS A 132 -18.98 -9.46 -17.54
C LYS A 132 -18.55 -8.18 -18.25
N PHE A 133 -17.25 -7.92 -18.24
CA PHE A 133 -16.64 -6.75 -18.88
C PHE A 133 -15.46 -7.13 -19.75
N SER A 134 -15.19 -6.33 -20.79
CA SER A 134 -13.88 -6.29 -21.46
C SER A 134 -13.33 -4.87 -21.46
N SER A 135 -12.06 -4.69 -21.84
CA SER A 135 -11.49 -3.35 -22.03
C SER A 135 -11.43 -3.00 -23.51
N ILE A 136 -11.65 -1.73 -23.85
CA ILE A 136 -11.46 -1.21 -25.22
C ILE A 136 -10.08 -1.58 -25.77
N GLY A 137 -9.04 -1.55 -24.94
CA GLY A 137 -7.66 -1.88 -25.33
C GLY A 137 -7.35 -3.39 -25.38
N ASN A 138 -8.22 -4.24 -24.84
CA ASN A 138 -8.04 -5.69 -24.88
C ASN A 138 -9.40 -6.42 -24.79
N ARG A 139 -10.06 -6.55 -25.95
CA ARG A 139 -11.38 -7.17 -26.06
C ARG A 139 -11.40 -8.69 -25.82
N ARG A 140 -10.24 -9.36 -25.94
CA ARG A 140 -10.14 -10.82 -25.75
C ARG A 140 -10.20 -11.22 -24.29
N ARG A 141 -9.83 -10.32 -23.38
CA ARG A 141 -9.81 -10.59 -21.94
C ARG A 141 -11.13 -10.16 -21.32
N ILE A 142 -11.94 -11.16 -20.99
CA ILE A 142 -13.18 -10.96 -20.22
C ILE A 142 -12.82 -10.97 -18.73
N ARG A 143 -13.48 -10.07 -17.98
CA ARG A 143 -13.37 -9.92 -16.53
C ARG A 143 -14.74 -10.11 -15.92
N GLU A 144 -14.76 -10.83 -14.81
CA GLU A 144 -15.97 -11.19 -14.11
C GLU A 144 -15.98 -10.54 -12.73
N VAL A 145 -17.13 -9.98 -12.38
CA VAL A 145 -17.37 -9.37 -11.08
C VAL A 145 -18.62 -9.97 -10.48
N LEU A 146 -18.46 -10.59 -9.31
CA LEU A 146 -19.53 -11.15 -8.51
C LEU A 146 -20.04 -10.06 -7.56
N TYR A 147 -21.35 -9.91 -7.50
CA TYR A 147 -22.03 -9.02 -6.56
C TYR A 147 -23.22 -9.73 -5.95
N ASP A 148 -23.25 -9.79 -4.62
CA ASP A 148 -24.44 -10.22 -3.89
C ASP A 148 -25.03 -9.02 -3.13
N PRO A 149 -26.33 -8.72 -3.29
CA PRO A 149 -26.97 -7.66 -2.52
C PRO A 149 -27.23 -8.03 -1.06
N THR A 150 -27.25 -9.33 -0.71
CA THR A 150 -27.52 -9.82 0.65
C THR A 150 -26.27 -9.80 1.53
N GLU A 151 -25.13 -10.14 0.95
CA GLU A 151 -23.81 -9.93 1.52
C GLU A 151 -23.11 -8.87 0.65
N PRO A 152 -23.00 -7.59 1.08
CA PRO A 152 -22.51 -6.47 0.26
C PRO A 152 -21.00 -6.58 -0.04
N LYS A 153 -20.63 -7.68 -0.69
CA LYS A 153 -19.32 -8.14 -1.08
C LYS A 153 -19.29 -8.10 -2.60
N ILE A 154 -18.29 -7.41 -3.13
CA ILE A 154 -18.05 -7.36 -4.57
C ILE A 154 -16.68 -7.96 -4.82
N GLU A 155 -16.63 -9.04 -5.58
CA GLU A 155 -15.40 -9.77 -5.89
C GLU A 155 -15.10 -9.69 -7.37
N CYS A 156 -13.84 -9.48 -7.74
CA CYS A 156 -13.44 -9.42 -9.14
C CYS A 156 -12.27 -10.37 -9.40
N ASP A 157 -12.38 -11.13 -10.49
CA ASP A 157 -11.35 -12.07 -10.95
C ASP A 157 -9.99 -11.41 -11.26
N CYS A 158 -9.96 -10.08 -11.41
CA CYS A 158 -8.70 -9.36 -11.62
C CYS A 158 -7.76 -9.40 -10.41
N MET A 159 -8.28 -9.71 -9.21
CA MET A 159 -7.55 -9.84 -7.95
C MET A 159 -6.82 -8.57 -7.46
N LEU A 160 -7.10 -7.40 -8.05
CA LEU A 160 -6.45 -6.15 -7.64
C LEU A 160 -6.80 -5.78 -6.20
N TRP A 161 -8.06 -5.97 -5.79
CA TRP A 161 -8.46 -5.75 -4.40
C TRP A 161 -7.69 -6.66 -3.46
N ASN A 162 -7.56 -7.94 -3.79
CA ASN A 162 -6.84 -8.93 -2.98
C ASN A 162 -5.34 -8.61 -2.89
N SER A 163 -4.74 -8.09 -3.96
CA SER A 163 -3.30 -7.79 -3.99
C SER A 163 -2.94 -6.42 -3.42
N GLU A 164 -3.76 -5.40 -3.67
CA GLU A 164 -3.46 -3.99 -3.35
C GLU A 164 -4.34 -3.44 -2.21
N GLY A 165 -5.49 -4.04 -1.94
CA GLY A 165 -6.50 -3.47 -1.05
C GLY A 165 -7.14 -2.21 -1.63
N ILE A 166 -7.22 -2.08 -2.96
CA ILE A 166 -7.87 -0.97 -3.67
C ILE A 166 -8.89 -1.55 -4.67
N PRO A 167 -10.16 -1.11 -4.66
CA PRO A 167 -11.15 -1.63 -5.60
C PRO A 167 -10.74 -1.32 -7.04
N CYS A 168 -10.87 -2.30 -7.94
CA CYS A 168 -10.52 -2.10 -9.34
C CYS A 168 -11.61 -1.35 -10.12
N CYS A 169 -11.27 -0.89 -11.33
CA CYS A 169 -12.24 -0.27 -12.24
C CYS A 169 -13.47 -1.16 -12.52
N HIS A 170 -13.35 -2.50 -12.53
CA HIS A 170 -14.50 -3.39 -12.73
C HIS A 170 -15.46 -3.35 -11.54
N ILE A 171 -14.93 -3.31 -10.31
CA ILE A 171 -15.75 -3.16 -9.09
C ILE A 171 -16.47 -1.82 -9.12
N PHE A 172 -15.77 -0.72 -9.42
CA PHE A 172 -16.41 0.60 -9.57
C PHE A 172 -17.45 0.63 -10.69
N CYS A 173 -17.26 -0.16 -11.76
CA CYS A 173 -18.25 -0.30 -12.81
C CYS A 173 -19.52 -0.98 -12.29
N VAL A 174 -19.41 -2.07 -11.53
CA VAL A 174 -20.57 -2.70 -10.87
C VAL A 174 -21.25 -1.74 -9.90
N MET A 175 -20.50 -1.00 -9.09
CA MET A 175 -21.06 0.02 -8.20
C MET A 175 -21.88 1.07 -8.95
N LYS A 176 -21.43 1.48 -10.15
CA LYS A 176 -22.17 2.38 -11.04
C LYS A 176 -23.49 1.74 -11.51
N TYR A 177 -23.47 0.47 -11.93
CA TYR A 177 -24.68 -0.24 -12.40
C TYR A 177 -25.69 -0.48 -11.27
N GLU A 178 -25.21 -0.77 -10.06
CA GLU A 178 -26.04 -1.01 -8.87
C GLU A 178 -26.44 0.29 -8.15
N GLY A 179 -26.04 1.46 -8.66
CA GLY A 179 -26.41 2.76 -8.09
C GLY A 179 -25.81 3.03 -6.70
N LEU A 180 -24.69 2.40 -6.36
CA LEU A 180 -24.02 2.58 -5.07
C LEU A 180 -23.38 3.96 -4.99
N ASN A 181 -23.66 4.67 -3.89
CA ASN A 181 -23.14 6.03 -3.67
C ASN A 181 -21.85 6.07 -2.85
N GLN A 182 -21.48 4.96 -2.21
CA GLN A 182 -20.33 4.83 -1.32
C GLN A 182 -19.66 3.48 -1.53
N ILE A 183 -18.38 3.40 -1.18
CA ILE A 183 -17.62 2.15 -1.22
C ILE A 183 -18.08 1.27 -0.05
N PRO A 184 -18.53 0.02 -0.28
CA PRO A 184 -18.91 -0.88 0.80
C PRO A 184 -17.79 -1.05 1.82
N PRO A 185 -18.09 -1.15 3.12
CA PRO A 185 -17.07 -1.29 4.17
C PRO A 185 -16.11 -2.47 3.95
N GLY A 186 -16.58 -3.59 3.39
CA GLY A 186 -15.74 -4.76 3.05
C GLY A 186 -14.72 -4.49 1.94
N LEU A 187 -14.83 -3.37 1.24
CA LEU A 187 -13.91 -2.88 0.22
C LEU A 187 -13.10 -1.67 0.69
N ILE A 188 -12.99 -1.46 2.00
CA ILE A 188 -12.17 -0.41 2.61
C ILE A 188 -11.14 -1.06 3.52
N LEU A 189 -9.85 -0.88 3.19
CA LEU A 189 -8.77 -1.43 3.99
C LEU A 189 -8.21 -0.32 4.90
N ARG A 190 -8.38 -0.48 6.22
CA ARG A 190 -8.05 0.54 7.24
C ARG A 190 -6.65 1.15 7.07
N ARG A 191 -5.65 0.36 6.68
CA ARG A 191 -4.27 0.83 6.49
C ARG A 191 -4.13 1.96 5.46
N TRP A 192 -5.11 2.11 4.58
CA TRP A 192 -5.14 3.09 3.52
C TRP A 192 -5.94 4.36 3.87
N CYS A 193 -6.67 4.32 4.98
CA CYS A 193 -7.53 5.41 5.43
C CYS A 193 -6.73 6.53 6.09
N ILE A 194 -7.29 7.74 6.10
CA ILE A 194 -6.65 8.93 6.71
C ILE A 194 -6.42 8.72 8.21
N ASP A 195 -7.36 8.05 8.87
CA ASP A 195 -7.39 7.70 10.29
C ASP A 195 -6.65 6.38 10.60
N ALA A 196 -5.84 5.85 9.67
CA ALA A 196 -5.10 4.59 9.88
C ALA A 196 -4.22 4.60 11.14
N LYS A 197 -3.81 5.80 11.60
CA LYS A 197 -3.01 6.01 12.82
C LYS A 197 -3.84 6.32 14.05
N GLU A 198 -5.11 6.68 13.89
CA GLU A 198 -6.00 6.89 15.03
C GLU A 198 -6.30 5.52 15.63
N TRP A 199 -5.80 5.33 16.86
CA TRP A 199 -6.05 4.13 17.64
C TRP A 199 -7.52 4.12 18.07
N THR A 200 -8.38 3.50 17.27
CA THR A 200 -9.61 2.94 17.81
C THR A 200 -9.27 1.60 18.45
N ALA A 201 -9.42 1.53 19.77
CA ALA A 201 -9.40 0.27 20.49
C ALA A 201 -10.56 -0.59 19.98
N SER A 202 -10.31 -1.38 18.94
CA SER A 202 -11.25 -2.43 18.55
C SER A 202 -11.04 -3.60 19.48
N SER A 203 -12.06 -3.87 20.29
CA SER A 203 -12.17 -4.96 21.24
C SER A 203 -12.06 -6.31 20.53
N THR A 204 -10.89 -6.94 20.53
CA THR A 204 -10.75 -8.40 20.75
C THR A 204 -9.28 -8.79 20.99
N GLU A 205 -9.04 -9.25 22.20
CA GLU A 205 -8.10 -10.31 22.60
C GLU A 205 -6.64 -10.25 22.11
N GLY A 206 -5.81 -9.67 22.98
CA GLY A 206 -4.62 -10.35 23.49
C GLY A 206 -3.61 -10.88 22.48
N THR A 207 -2.70 -10.04 22.01
CA THR A 207 -1.29 -10.44 21.91
C THR A 207 -0.38 -9.23 22.14
N ALA A 208 0.50 -9.35 23.14
CA ALA A 208 1.52 -8.40 23.51
C ALA A 208 2.60 -8.26 22.41
N GLY A 209 2.27 -7.62 21.28
CA GLY A 209 3.15 -7.59 20.10
C GLY A 209 3.89 -6.27 19.88
N HIS A 210 3.23 -5.12 20.08
CA HIS A 210 3.75 -3.85 19.55
C HIS A 210 4.48 -2.98 20.58
N GLY A 211 4.01 -2.94 21.83
CA GLY A 211 4.71 -2.26 22.93
C GLY A 211 6.12 -2.81 23.14
N SER A 212 6.30 -4.13 22.99
CA SER A 212 7.62 -4.77 23.08
C SER A 212 8.58 -4.35 21.96
N ARG A 213 8.08 -3.91 20.80
CA ARG A 213 8.92 -3.54 19.65
C ARG A 213 9.46 -2.12 19.76
N LEU A 214 8.63 -1.19 20.21
CA LEU A 214 9.05 0.18 20.54
C LEU A 214 10.03 0.18 21.71
N LEU A 215 9.76 -0.61 22.75
CA LEU A 215 10.67 -0.79 23.90
C LEU A 215 12.00 -1.43 23.51
N ARG A 216 11.99 -2.40 22.57
CA ARG A 216 13.22 -2.99 22.02
C ARG A 216 14.00 -2.00 21.17
N TYR A 217 13.32 -1.18 20.37
CA TYR A 217 13.98 -0.14 19.57
C TYR A 217 14.61 0.93 20.47
N SER A 218 13.91 1.39 21.51
CA SER A 218 14.47 2.34 22.47
C SER A 218 15.65 1.76 23.23
N ALA A 219 15.55 0.51 23.70
CA ALA A 219 16.65 -0.18 24.36
C ALA A 219 17.89 -0.33 23.44
N LEU A 220 17.68 -0.65 22.16
CA LEU A 220 18.77 -0.75 21.19
C LEU A 220 19.44 0.62 20.93
N CYS A 221 18.65 1.69 20.79
CA CYS A 221 19.19 3.04 20.65
C CYS A 221 20.01 3.46 21.87
N SER A 222 19.53 3.14 23.08
CA SER A 222 20.27 3.38 24.33
C SER A 222 21.55 2.55 24.43
N ALA A 223 21.53 1.29 23.97
CA ALA A 223 22.75 0.47 23.93
C ALA A 223 23.77 1.04 22.92
N MET A 224 23.31 1.49 21.74
CA MET A 224 24.19 2.08 20.73
C MET A 224 24.81 3.40 21.19
N SER A 225 24.10 4.23 21.97
CA SER A 225 24.69 5.46 22.51
C SER A 225 25.78 5.17 23.55
N VAL A 226 25.67 4.10 24.33
CA VAL A 226 26.73 3.65 25.25
C VAL A 226 27.96 3.15 24.47
N VAL A 227 27.76 2.34 23.44
CA VAL A 227 28.87 1.84 22.60
C VAL A 227 29.58 3.00 21.88
N ALA A 228 28.83 3.96 21.35
CA ALA A 228 29.41 5.15 20.72
C ALA A 228 30.23 6.00 21.70
N LYS A 229 29.81 6.07 22.97
CA LYS A 229 30.53 6.79 24.03
C LYS A 229 31.82 6.07 24.45
N LEU A 230 31.77 4.74 24.63
CA LEU A 230 32.97 3.96 24.93
C LEU A 230 33.99 4.04 23.79
N ALA A 231 33.52 3.99 22.54
CA ALA A 231 34.38 4.17 21.37
C ALA A 231 35.00 5.58 21.27
N SER A 232 34.35 6.62 21.80
CA SER A 232 34.94 7.97 21.87
C SER A 232 35.97 8.11 22.99
N ASP A 233 35.80 7.37 24.08
CA ASP A 233 36.72 7.41 25.22
C ASP A 233 38.01 6.60 24.92
N ASP A 234 37.91 5.51 24.15
CA ASP A 234 39.08 4.75 23.67
C ASP A 234 39.93 5.55 22.66
N ALA A 235 39.35 6.50 21.93
CA ALA A 235 40.11 7.37 21.03
C ALA A 235 40.95 8.43 21.78
N ALA A 236 40.61 8.73 23.04
CA ALA A 236 41.32 9.71 23.87
C ALA A 236 42.51 9.12 24.65
N THR A 237 42.72 7.80 24.61
CA THR A 237 43.82 7.10 25.30
C THR A 237 45.03 6.83 24.39
N PHE A 238 45.00 7.27 23.13
CA PHE A 238 46.09 7.13 22.15
C PHE A 238 46.83 8.46 21.83
N THR A 239 46.68 9.49 22.65
CA THR A 239 47.55 10.69 22.67
C THR A 239 48.35 10.72 23.96
#